data_AF-A0A7C6TG52-F1
#
_entry.id   AF-A0A7C6TG52-F1
#
_cell.length_a   1.000
_cell.length_b   1.000
_cell.length_c   1.000
_cell.angle_alpha   90.00
_cell.angle_beta   90.00
_cell.angle_gamma   90.00
#
_symmetry.space_group_name_H-M   'P 1'
#
loop_
_entity.id
_entity.type
_entity.pdbx_description
1 polymer ?
#
loop_
_entity_poly.entity_id
_entity_poly.type
_entity_poly.pdbx_seq_one_letter_code
_entity_poly.pdbx_strand_id
1 'polypeptide(L)'
;PVGALPAHLASASPSGPAGLDRGWGRAALRPGELAPTVQALHAQLASLGFSLPPIDRWIAPLEPFAALPSVLIHGDLHEDQILVADDASLRIVGILDWETARVDHPAWDFNFGEWGHGIWEHRQHFSAFRRRMWATYCRRRGLPCGDASALHIFFSLVEMAWCLGEHDAGRMDAARLRGECAWRLASLGEGE
;
A
#
# COMPACT_ATOMS: atom_id res chain seq x y z
N PRO A 1 23.34 -2.70 14.60
CA PRO A 1 22.96 -4.03 15.15
C PRO A 1 21.62 -3.95 15.87
N VAL A 2 20.55 -4.44 15.25
CA VAL A 2 19.24 -4.55 15.91
C VAL A 2 19.36 -5.67 16.94
N GLY A 3 19.51 -5.30 18.21
CA GLY A 3 19.46 -6.25 19.33
C GLY A 3 18.12 -7.00 19.31
N ALA A 4 18.15 -8.26 19.74
CA ALA A 4 17.05 -9.21 19.67
C ALA A 4 15.67 -8.56 19.92
N LEU A 5 14.88 -8.45 18.86
CA LEU A 5 13.50 -7.99 18.94
C LEU A 5 12.71 -8.91 19.88
N PRO A 6 11.95 -8.35 20.84
CA PRO A 6 11.03 -9.14 21.65
C PRO A 6 10.14 -10.01 20.77
N ALA A 7 9.99 -11.29 21.15
CA ALA A 7 9.28 -12.27 20.32
C ALA A 7 7.86 -11.82 19.91
N HIS A 8 7.14 -11.11 20.79
CA HIS A 8 5.81 -10.58 20.49
C HIS A 8 5.78 -9.54 19.36
N LEU A 9 6.89 -8.85 19.07
CA LEU A 9 7.02 -7.91 17.95
C LEU A 9 7.46 -8.61 16.65
N ALA A 10 8.10 -9.78 16.76
CA ALA A 10 8.58 -10.57 15.62
C ALA A 10 7.49 -11.49 15.04
N SER A 11 6.42 -11.76 15.79
CA SER A 11 5.40 -12.75 15.44
C SER A 11 3.96 -12.30 15.70
N ALA A 12 3.71 -11.00 15.89
CA ALA A 12 2.34 -10.50 15.94
C ALA A 12 1.63 -10.92 14.64
N SER A 13 0.71 -11.89 14.78
CA SER A 13 -0.23 -12.22 13.71
C SER A 13 -1.01 -10.94 13.42
N PRO A 14 -1.30 -10.61 12.14
CA PRO A 14 -2.08 -9.43 11.83
C PRO A 14 -3.41 -9.51 12.58
N SER A 15 -3.56 -8.71 13.64
CA SER A 15 -4.79 -8.62 14.42
C SER A 15 -5.54 -7.30 14.18
N GLY A 16 -5.06 -6.48 13.24
CA GLY A 16 -5.81 -5.33 12.71
C GLY A 16 -6.67 -5.74 11.51
N PRO A 17 -7.77 -5.02 11.24
CA PRO A 17 -8.68 -5.35 10.15
C PRO A 17 -7.95 -5.22 8.81
N ALA A 18 -7.72 -6.38 8.19
CA ALA A 18 -7.08 -6.54 6.90
C ALA A 18 -8.09 -6.28 5.75
N GLY A 19 -8.76 -5.13 5.74
CA GLY A 19 -9.88 -4.90 4.82
C GLY A 19 -9.49 -4.91 3.35
N LEU A 20 -8.30 -4.40 3.02
CA LEU A 20 -7.84 -4.27 1.62
C LEU A 20 -6.86 -5.35 1.19
N ASP A 21 -5.89 -5.75 2.02
CA ASP A 21 -4.98 -6.83 1.65
C ASP A 21 -5.51 -8.20 2.12
N ARG A 22 -6.20 -8.89 1.21
CA ARG A 22 -6.55 -10.32 1.38
C ARG A 22 -5.36 -11.27 1.18
N GLY A 23 -4.13 -10.75 1.27
CA GLY A 23 -2.88 -11.48 1.17
C GLY A 23 -2.14 -11.28 -0.15
N TRP A 24 -2.70 -10.56 -1.13
CA TRP A 24 -2.03 -10.28 -2.40
C TRP A 24 -0.79 -9.40 -2.20
N GLY A 25 -0.90 -8.30 -1.45
CA GLY A 25 0.20 -7.39 -1.18
C GLY A 25 1.30 -8.07 -0.37
N ARG A 26 0.92 -8.84 0.65
CA ARG A 26 1.86 -9.68 1.41
C ARG A 26 2.53 -10.74 0.54
N ALA A 27 1.82 -11.36 -0.40
CA ALA A 27 2.41 -12.32 -1.32
C ALA A 27 3.43 -11.64 -2.24
N ALA A 28 3.07 -10.50 -2.85
CA ALA A 28 3.94 -9.75 -3.76
C ALA A 28 5.24 -9.27 -3.10
N LEU A 29 5.23 -9.02 -1.79
CA LEU A 29 6.41 -8.58 -1.02
C LEU A 29 7.26 -9.73 -0.46
N ARG A 30 6.89 -11.00 -0.69
CA ARG A 30 7.75 -12.13 -0.31
C ARG A 30 8.96 -12.22 -1.25
N PRO A 31 10.13 -12.65 -0.76
CA PRO A 31 11.31 -12.81 -1.60
C PRO A 31 11.03 -13.72 -2.81
N GLY A 32 11.25 -13.20 -4.02
CA GLY A 32 11.05 -13.94 -5.28
C GLY A 32 9.61 -13.98 -5.80
N GLU A 33 8.62 -13.44 -5.06
CA GLU A 33 7.20 -13.58 -5.39
C GLU A 33 6.60 -12.37 -6.12
N LEU A 34 7.32 -11.24 -6.20
CA LEU A 34 6.82 -10.01 -6.83
C LEU A 34 6.37 -10.24 -8.28
N ALA A 35 7.29 -10.71 -9.13
CA ALA A 35 7.01 -10.91 -10.56
C ALA A 35 5.86 -11.89 -10.82
N PRO A 36 5.84 -13.12 -10.26
CA PRO A 36 4.72 -14.04 -10.50
C PRO A 36 3.39 -13.50 -9.95
N THR A 37 3.39 -12.81 -8.81
CA THR A 37 2.18 -12.23 -8.22
C THR A 37 1.60 -11.11 -9.09
N VAL A 38 2.46 -10.24 -9.63
CA VAL A 38 2.05 -9.16 -10.56
C VAL A 38 1.62 -9.73 -11.92
N GLN A 39 2.28 -10.77 -12.42
CA GLN A 39 1.91 -11.47 -13.65
C GLN A 39 0.52 -12.08 -13.57
N ALA A 40 0.20 -12.74 -12.45
CA ALA A 40 -1.12 -13.33 -12.24
C ALA A 40 -2.22 -12.26 -12.24
N LEU A 41 -2.02 -11.14 -11.54
CA LEU A 41 -2.96 -10.02 -11.53
C LEU A 41 -3.12 -9.40 -12.93
N HIS A 42 -2.02 -9.16 -13.63
CA HIS A 42 -2.02 -8.61 -14.99
C HIS A 42 -2.83 -9.49 -15.96
N ALA A 43 -2.61 -10.81 -15.93
CA ALA A 43 -3.33 -11.77 -16.76
C ALA A 43 -4.84 -11.81 -16.44
N GLN A 44 -5.22 -11.72 -15.17
CA GLN A 44 -6.63 -11.67 -14.76
C GLN A 44 -7.32 -10.39 -15.23
N LEU A 45 -6.67 -9.23 -15.09
CA LEU A 45 -7.20 -7.97 -15.61
C LEU A 45 -7.32 -8.01 -17.15
N ALA A 46 -6.33 -8.58 -17.85
CA ALA A 46 -6.37 -8.72 -19.30
C ALA A 46 -7.54 -9.62 -19.77
N SER A 47 -7.82 -10.72 -19.06
CA SER A 47 -8.91 -11.65 -19.42
C SER A 47 -10.30 -11.02 -19.27
N LEU A 48 -10.43 -10.01 -18.41
CA LEU A 48 -11.63 -9.20 -18.23
C LEU A 48 -11.76 -8.05 -19.25
N GLY A 49 -10.80 -7.93 -20.18
CA GLY A 49 -10.82 -6.96 -21.27
C GLY A 49 -10.26 -5.59 -20.91
N PHE A 50 -9.51 -5.45 -19.81
CA PHE A 50 -8.81 -4.19 -19.52
C PHE A 50 -7.63 -3.97 -20.48
N SER A 51 -7.46 -2.75 -20.95
CA SER A 51 -6.26 -2.33 -21.67
C SER A 51 -5.17 -1.98 -20.67
N LEU A 52 -4.12 -2.80 -20.61
CA LEU A 52 -3.05 -2.69 -19.61
C LEU A 52 -1.74 -2.19 -20.24
N PRO A 53 -0.93 -1.43 -19.49
CA PRO A 53 0.44 -1.13 -19.91
C PRO A 53 1.30 -2.41 -19.97
N PRO A 54 2.48 -2.34 -20.61
CA PRO A 54 3.48 -3.39 -20.49
C PRO A 54 3.78 -3.69 -19.02
N ILE A 55 3.83 -4.97 -18.65
CA ILE A 55 3.95 -5.40 -17.25
C ILE A 55 5.21 -4.86 -16.57
N ASP A 56 6.29 -4.62 -17.33
CA ASP A 56 7.54 -4.06 -16.81
C ASP A 56 7.35 -2.66 -16.22
N ARG A 57 6.34 -1.89 -16.67
CA ARG A 57 5.97 -0.60 -16.05
C ARG A 57 5.46 -0.76 -14.61
N TRP A 58 5.05 -1.96 -14.22
CA TRP A 58 4.65 -2.27 -12.84
C TRP A 58 5.77 -2.97 -12.07
N ILE A 59 6.45 -3.94 -12.67
CA ILE A 59 7.45 -4.75 -11.97
C ILE A 59 8.72 -3.93 -11.67
N ALA A 60 9.28 -3.23 -12.66
CA ALA A 60 10.58 -2.58 -12.50
C ALA A 60 10.63 -1.54 -11.36
N PRO A 61 9.62 -0.66 -11.16
CA PRO A 61 9.60 0.23 -9.99
C PRO A 61 9.40 -0.51 -8.66
N LEU A 62 8.72 -1.67 -8.68
CA LEU A 62 8.41 -2.44 -7.48
C LEU A 62 9.56 -3.35 -7.03
N GLU A 63 10.51 -3.72 -7.89
CA GLU A 63 11.65 -4.57 -7.53
C GLU A 63 12.49 -3.99 -6.37
N PRO A 64 13.05 -2.77 -6.47
CA PRO A 64 13.81 -2.19 -5.36
C PRO A 64 12.94 -1.89 -4.14
N PHE A 65 11.64 -1.66 -4.34
CA PHE A 65 10.66 -1.43 -3.28
C PHE A 65 10.43 -2.71 -2.46
N ALA A 66 10.17 -3.84 -3.11
CA ALA A 66 9.93 -5.12 -2.46
C ALA A 66 11.18 -5.67 -1.73
N ALA A 67 12.37 -5.22 -2.14
CA ALA A 67 13.64 -5.59 -1.52
C ALA A 67 13.96 -4.79 -0.23
N LEU A 68 13.11 -3.84 0.18
CA LEU A 68 13.35 -3.06 1.39
C LEU A 68 13.31 -3.95 2.65
N PRO A 69 14.22 -3.72 3.62
CA PRO A 69 14.23 -4.48 4.85
C PRO A 69 12.98 -4.19 5.69
N SER A 70 12.48 -5.21 6.38
CA SER A 70 11.41 -5.04 7.36
C SER A 70 11.84 -4.11 8.50
N VAL A 71 10.88 -3.33 9.00
CA VAL A 71 11.06 -2.38 10.10
C VAL A 71 9.93 -2.55 11.11
N LEU A 72 10.07 -1.97 12.31
CA LEU A 72 8.93 -1.78 13.19
C LEU A 72 7.98 -0.76 12.54
N ILE A 73 6.75 -1.19 12.26
CA ILE A 73 5.67 -0.36 11.73
C ILE A 73 4.59 -0.15 12.80
N HIS A 74 3.78 0.89 12.64
CA HIS A 74 2.58 1.11 13.46
C HIS A 74 1.55 -0.01 13.23
N GLY A 75 1.36 -0.36 11.97
CA GLY A 75 0.52 -1.50 11.58
C GLY A 75 -0.93 -1.17 11.29
N ASP A 76 -1.39 0.02 11.70
CA ASP A 76 -2.74 0.55 11.48
C ASP A 76 -2.78 2.10 11.48
N LEU A 77 -1.77 2.77 10.92
CA LEU A 77 -1.67 4.24 11.00
C LEU A 77 -2.76 4.97 10.18
N HIS A 78 -3.61 5.78 10.84
CA HIS A 78 -4.56 6.68 10.19
C HIS A 78 -4.74 8.03 10.93
N GLU A 79 -5.47 8.98 10.33
CA GLU A 79 -5.55 10.38 10.79
C GLU A 79 -6.04 10.54 12.23
N ASP A 80 -6.96 9.69 12.70
CA ASP A 80 -7.52 9.79 14.06
C ASP A 80 -6.50 9.37 15.15
N GLN A 81 -5.40 8.72 14.76
CA GLN A 81 -4.32 8.32 15.67
C GLN A 81 -3.16 9.34 15.69
N ILE A 82 -3.22 10.40 14.89
CA ILE A 82 -2.17 11.41 14.78
C ILE A 82 -2.55 12.64 15.60
N LEU A 83 -1.83 12.89 16.70
CA LEU A 83 -2.00 14.10 17.49
C LEU A 83 -1.21 15.26 16.89
N VAL A 84 -1.87 16.41 16.72
CA VAL A 84 -1.24 17.67 16.31
C VAL A 84 -1.21 18.65 17.48
N ALA A 85 -0.23 19.57 17.46
CA ALA A 85 -0.14 20.63 18.44
C ALA A 85 -1.41 21.51 18.41
N ASP A 86 -1.82 22.00 19.59
CA ASP A 86 -2.91 22.96 19.75
C ASP A 86 -2.45 24.38 19.36
N ASP A 87 -1.97 24.49 18.12
CA ASP A 87 -1.53 25.71 17.46
C ASP A 87 -1.80 25.58 15.93
N ALA A 88 -1.52 26.63 15.16
CA ALA A 88 -1.74 26.64 13.72
C ALA A 88 -0.66 25.89 12.91
N SER A 89 0.31 25.21 13.54
CA SER A 89 1.51 24.68 12.86
C SER A 89 1.32 23.30 12.21
N LEU A 90 0.24 22.58 12.54
CA LEU A 90 0.01 21.18 12.17
C LEU A 90 1.18 20.24 12.54
N ARG A 91 1.98 20.64 13.52
CA ARG A 91 3.11 19.83 13.99
C ARG A 91 2.58 18.59 14.72
N ILE A 92 2.98 17.41 14.26
CA ILE A 92 2.66 16.14 14.92
C ILE A 92 3.38 16.10 16.28
N VAL A 93 2.62 15.87 17.36
CA VAL A 93 3.11 15.80 18.75
C VAL A 93 2.99 14.40 19.35
N GLY A 94 2.25 13.50 18.72
CA GLY A 94 2.09 12.13 19.18
C GLY A 94 1.45 11.23 18.14
N ILE A 95 1.68 9.92 18.29
CA ILE A 95 1.02 8.85 17.56
C ILE A 95 0.44 7.90 18.61
N LEU A 96 -0.86 7.66 18.56
CA LEU A 96 -1.60 6.81 19.48
C LEU A 96 -1.75 5.39 18.94
N ASP A 97 -2.21 4.47 19.80
CA ASP A 97 -2.76 3.17 19.39
C ASP A 97 -1.77 2.17 18.77
N TRP A 98 -0.65 1.94 19.47
CA TRP A 98 0.44 1.06 19.04
C TRP A 98 0.14 -0.45 19.16
N GLU A 99 -1.08 -0.87 19.43
CA GLU A 99 -1.39 -2.29 19.70
C GLU A 99 -1.19 -3.21 18.49
N THR A 100 -1.25 -2.67 17.27
CA THR A 100 -1.01 -3.41 16.02
C THR A 100 0.45 -3.41 15.55
N ALA A 101 1.35 -2.81 16.34
CA ALA A 101 2.74 -2.62 15.99
C ALA A 101 3.48 -3.95 15.82
N ARG A 102 4.26 -4.06 14.75
CA ARG A 102 4.92 -5.32 14.35
C ARG A 102 6.12 -5.06 13.45
N VAL A 103 6.98 -6.05 13.29
CA VAL A 103 8.05 -6.03 12.29
C VAL A 103 7.51 -6.48 10.93
N ASP A 104 7.47 -5.58 9.95
CA ASP A 104 6.88 -5.84 8.63
C ASP A 104 7.46 -4.87 7.58
N HIS A 105 7.00 -4.98 6.33
CA HIS A 105 7.42 -4.08 5.27
C HIS A 105 6.96 -2.62 5.56
N PRO A 106 7.83 -1.60 5.39
CA PRO A 106 7.52 -0.21 5.76
C PRO A 106 6.32 0.39 5.03
N ALA A 107 5.95 -0.15 3.86
CA ALA A 107 4.82 0.35 3.08
C ALA A 107 3.47 0.25 3.79
N TRP A 108 3.31 -0.67 4.75
CA TRP A 108 2.02 -0.93 5.38
C TRP A 108 1.47 0.26 6.17
N ASP A 109 2.33 1.16 6.67
CA ASP A 109 1.90 2.41 7.32
C ASP A 109 1.40 3.48 6.32
N PHE A 110 1.35 3.17 5.02
CA PHE A 110 0.93 4.09 3.95
C PHE A 110 -0.28 3.56 3.15
N ASN A 111 -0.98 2.54 3.66
CA ASN A 111 -2.13 1.93 3.00
C ASN A 111 -3.34 2.89 2.88
N PHE A 112 -3.40 3.92 3.74
CA PHE A 112 -4.58 4.80 3.89
C PHE A 112 -5.87 3.99 4.14
N GLY A 113 -5.77 2.80 4.75
CA GLY A 113 -6.79 1.76 4.76
C GLY A 113 -7.86 1.86 5.86
N GLU A 114 -9.04 1.34 5.50
CA GLU A 114 -10.30 1.02 6.21
C GLU A 114 -10.98 2.04 7.16
N TRP A 115 -10.25 2.78 7.99
CA TRP A 115 -10.88 3.67 9.01
C TRP A 115 -10.67 5.17 8.80
N GLY A 116 -9.76 5.57 7.92
CA GLY A 116 -9.58 6.97 7.53
C GLY A 116 -10.71 7.49 6.62
N HIS A 117 -11.96 7.49 7.11
CA HIS A 117 -13.12 7.93 6.34
C HIS A 117 -12.88 9.30 5.66
N GLY A 118 -12.17 10.20 6.33
CA GLY A 118 -11.82 11.51 5.79
C GLY A 118 -10.82 11.44 4.65
N ILE A 119 -9.71 10.70 4.79
CA ILE A 119 -8.70 10.63 3.73
C ILE A 119 -9.24 9.97 2.44
N TRP A 120 -10.21 9.04 2.54
CA TRP A 120 -10.84 8.40 1.39
C TRP A 120 -11.69 9.35 0.52
N GLU A 121 -12.19 10.45 1.07
CA GLU A 121 -12.84 11.52 0.28
C GLU A 121 -11.84 12.24 -0.65
N HIS A 122 -10.54 12.08 -0.38
CA HIS A 122 -9.44 12.67 -1.14
C HIS A 122 -8.71 11.64 -2.01
N ARG A 123 -9.31 10.48 -2.31
CA ARG A 123 -8.67 9.40 -3.07
C ARG A 123 -8.10 9.81 -4.44
N GLN A 124 -8.68 10.81 -5.09
CA GLN A 124 -8.15 11.43 -6.31
C GLN A 124 -6.74 12.02 -6.14
N HIS A 125 -6.31 12.28 -4.91
CA HIS A 125 -4.99 12.80 -4.58
C HIS A 125 -4.03 11.72 -4.06
N PHE A 126 -4.43 10.45 -3.98
CA PHE A 126 -3.59 9.39 -3.41
C PHE A 126 -2.25 9.20 -4.12
N SER A 127 -2.20 9.38 -5.44
CA SER A 127 -0.93 9.37 -6.18
C SER A 127 0.03 10.43 -5.64
N ALA A 128 -0.43 11.68 -5.50
CA ALA A 128 0.36 12.78 -4.96
C ALA A 128 0.73 12.56 -3.48
N PHE A 129 -0.20 12.09 -2.65
CA PHE A 129 0.03 11.84 -1.23
C PHE A 129 1.06 10.73 -1.02
N ARG A 130 0.86 9.55 -1.63
CA ARG A 130 1.79 8.42 -1.54
C ARG A 130 3.18 8.83 -2.03
N ARG A 131 3.30 9.51 -3.18
CA ARG A 131 4.59 10.02 -3.68
C ARG A 131 5.30 10.94 -2.69
N ARG A 132 4.59 11.95 -2.16
CA ARG A 132 5.19 12.94 -1.25
C ARG A 132 5.59 12.30 0.08
N MET A 133 4.73 11.48 0.65
CA MET A 133 4.97 10.80 1.92
C MET A 133 6.12 9.81 1.79
N TRP A 134 6.10 8.97 0.75
CA TRP A 134 7.14 7.98 0.51
C TRP A 134 8.50 8.59 0.26
N ALA A 135 8.58 9.60 -0.61
CA ALA A 135 9.83 10.32 -0.87
C ALA A 135 10.40 10.94 0.41
N THR A 136 9.53 11.46 1.29
CA THR A 136 9.95 12.01 2.59
C THR A 136 10.44 10.92 3.54
N TYR A 137 9.75 9.79 3.61
CA TYR A 137 10.16 8.63 4.39
C TYR A 137 11.54 8.11 3.95
N CYS A 138 11.72 7.83 2.65
CA CYS A 138 13.01 7.37 2.14
C CYS A 138 14.15 8.33 2.49
N ARG A 139 13.97 9.64 2.23
CA ARG A 139 15.00 10.65 2.54
C ARG A 139 15.37 10.66 4.01
N ARG A 140 14.38 10.58 4.91
CA ARG A 140 14.61 10.56 6.37
C ARG A 140 15.29 9.28 6.84
N ARG A 141 15.07 8.16 6.15
CA ARG A 141 15.62 6.84 6.50
C ARG A 141 16.90 6.49 5.74
N GLY A 142 17.36 7.33 4.83
CA GLY A 142 18.51 7.05 3.96
C GLY A 142 18.28 5.86 3.03
N LEU A 143 17.02 5.57 2.68
CA LEU A 143 16.66 4.45 1.80
C LEU A 143 16.77 4.86 0.33
N PRO A 144 17.11 3.91 -0.56
CA PRO A 144 17.07 4.16 -1.99
C PRO A 144 15.63 4.43 -2.43
N CYS A 145 15.32 5.70 -2.69
CA CYS A 145 14.05 6.09 -3.29
C CYS A 145 14.26 6.20 -4.80
N GLY A 146 14.35 5.04 -5.47
CA GLY A 146 14.51 5.00 -6.93
C GLY A 146 13.33 5.69 -7.62
N ASP A 147 12.13 5.19 -7.38
CA ASP A 147 10.89 5.78 -7.88
C ASP A 147 9.89 5.98 -6.74
N ALA A 148 9.53 7.25 -6.47
CA ALA A 148 8.52 7.59 -5.45
C ALA A 148 7.11 7.12 -5.84
N SER A 149 6.89 6.76 -7.11
CA SER A 149 5.63 6.19 -7.63
C SER A 149 5.41 4.76 -7.17
N ALA A 150 6.47 4.01 -6.81
CA ALA A 150 6.40 2.59 -6.47
C ALA A 150 5.36 2.29 -5.38
N LEU A 151 5.24 3.17 -4.38
CA LEU A 151 4.23 3.04 -3.33
C LEU A 151 2.80 3.16 -3.88
N HIS A 152 2.56 4.11 -4.79
CA HIS A 152 1.26 4.27 -5.42
C HIS A 152 0.93 3.12 -6.37
N ILE A 153 1.91 2.65 -7.15
CA ILE A 153 1.77 1.45 -7.98
C ILE A 153 1.38 0.26 -7.10
N PHE A 154 2.15 -0.02 -6.04
CA PHE A 154 1.91 -1.14 -5.14
C PHE A 154 0.47 -1.17 -4.61
N PHE A 155 0.01 -0.07 -4.01
CA PHE A 155 -1.34 -0.04 -3.46
C PHE A 155 -2.44 -0.03 -4.52
N SER A 156 -2.21 0.55 -5.70
CA SER A 156 -3.18 0.44 -6.79
C SER A 156 -3.35 -1.01 -7.25
N LEU A 157 -2.26 -1.79 -7.29
CA LEU A 157 -2.33 -3.22 -7.58
C LEU A 157 -3.02 -4.01 -6.46
N VAL A 158 -2.72 -3.72 -5.19
CA VAL A 158 -3.40 -4.33 -4.02
C VAL A 158 -4.91 -4.10 -4.10
N GLU A 159 -5.31 -2.86 -4.36
CA GLU A 159 -6.73 -2.48 -4.41
C GLU A 159 -7.43 -3.10 -5.65
N MET A 160 -6.76 -3.20 -6.81
CA MET A 160 -7.31 -3.92 -7.96
C MET A 160 -7.46 -5.43 -7.69
N ALA A 161 -6.47 -6.05 -7.04
CA ALA A 161 -6.56 -7.45 -6.62
C ALA A 161 -7.71 -7.67 -5.61
N TRP A 162 -7.93 -6.71 -4.71
CA TRP A 162 -9.09 -6.72 -3.82
C TRP A 162 -10.41 -6.63 -4.58
N CYS A 163 -10.53 -5.71 -5.55
CA CYS A 163 -11.74 -5.59 -6.37
C CYS A 163 -12.06 -6.90 -7.10
N LEU A 164 -11.05 -7.59 -7.64
CA LEU A 164 -11.23 -8.91 -8.27
C LEU A 164 -11.72 -9.94 -7.24
N GLY A 165 -11.11 -10.00 -6.06
CA GLY A 165 -11.54 -10.92 -5.00
C GLY A 165 -12.96 -10.64 -4.47
N GLU A 166 -13.39 -9.38 -4.44
CA GLU A 166 -14.78 -9.01 -4.11
C GLU A 166 -15.75 -9.40 -5.21
N HIS A 167 -15.33 -9.28 -6.47
CA HIS A 167 -16.14 -9.69 -7.62
C HIS A 167 -16.33 -11.21 -7.66
N ASP A 168 -15.24 -11.98 -7.54
CA ASP A 168 -15.27 -13.44 -7.53
C ASP A 168 -16.14 -14.00 -6.39
N ALA A 169 -16.17 -13.28 -5.26
CA ALA A 169 -17.00 -13.65 -4.13
C ALA A 169 -18.44 -13.11 -4.20
N GLY A 170 -18.85 -12.48 -5.31
CA GLY A 170 -20.20 -11.97 -5.53
C GLY A 170 -20.58 -10.73 -4.72
N ARG A 171 -19.62 -10.05 -4.10
CA ARG A 171 -19.84 -8.82 -3.30
C ARG A 171 -19.65 -7.53 -4.11
N MET A 172 -19.03 -7.62 -5.28
CA MET A 172 -18.87 -6.51 -6.22
C MET A 172 -19.41 -6.90 -7.60
N ASP A 173 -20.31 -6.08 -8.15
CA ASP A 173 -20.80 -6.28 -9.51
C ASP A 173 -19.76 -5.88 -10.57
N ALA A 174 -19.96 -6.33 -11.82
CA ALA A 174 -19.03 -6.10 -12.92
C ALA A 174 -18.92 -4.63 -13.34
N ALA A 175 -19.95 -3.80 -13.12
CA ALA A 175 -19.89 -2.38 -13.45
C ALA A 175 -19.02 -1.63 -12.45
N ARG A 176 -19.19 -1.91 -11.16
CA ARG A 176 -18.36 -1.38 -10.08
C ARG A 176 -16.91 -1.82 -10.23
N LEU A 177 -16.65 -3.11 -10.48
CA LEU A 177 -15.30 -3.62 -10.76
C LEU A 177 -14.62 -2.84 -11.89
N ARG A 178 -15.33 -2.65 -13.01
CA ARG A 178 -14.82 -1.88 -14.15
C ARG A 178 -14.49 -0.44 -13.79
N GLY A 179 -15.38 0.25 -13.08
CA GLY A 179 -15.13 1.63 -12.64
C GLY A 179 -13.93 1.74 -11.71
N GLU A 180 -13.84 0.87 -10.71
CA GLU A 180 -12.77 0.87 -9.70
C GLU A 180 -11.40 0.54 -10.31
N CYS A 181 -11.29 -0.49 -11.15
CA CYS A 181 -10.04 -0.85 -11.81
C CYS A 181 -9.64 0.17 -12.87
N ALA A 182 -10.58 0.69 -13.68
CA ALA A 182 -10.26 1.70 -14.68
C ALA A 182 -9.73 2.99 -14.05
N TRP A 183 -10.32 3.43 -12.93
CA TRP A 183 -9.84 4.61 -12.20
C TRP A 183 -8.41 4.42 -11.68
N ARG A 184 -8.07 3.25 -11.13
CA ARG A 184 -6.70 2.94 -10.67
C ARG A 184 -5.71 2.87 -11.81
N LEU A 185 -6.07 2.21 -12.91
CA LEU A 185 -5.23 2.17 -14.10
C LEU A 185 -4.94 3.58 -14.65
N ALA A 186 -5.93 4.46 -14.62
CA ALA A 186 -5.74 5.86 -15.01
C ALA A 186 -4.78 6.60 -14.05
N SER A 187 -4.91 6.40 -12.73
CA SER A 187 -4.04 7.07 -11.74
C SER A 187 -2.56 6.65 -11.81
N LEU A 188 -2.28 5.47 -12.38
CA LEU A 188 -0.91 5.02 -12.67
C LEU A 188 -0.25 5.79 -13.84
N GLY A 189 -1.04 6.46 -14.69
CA GLY A 189 -0.54 7.22 -15.84
C GLY A 189 -0.26 8.70 -15.57
N GLU A 190 -0.70 9.25 -14.44
CA GLU A 190 -0.66 10.71 -14.15
C GLU A 190 0.73 11.24 -13.71
N GLY A 191 1.82 10.71 -14.26
CA GLY A 191 3.18 11.02 -13.83
C GLY A 191 4.24 11.15 -14.92
N GLU A 192 3.87 11.10 -16.20
CA GLU A 192 4.74 11.45 -17.34
C GLU A 192 4.74 12.97 -17.59
#